data_AF-A0A485MR22-F1
#
_entry.id   AF-A0A485MR22-F1
#
_cell.length_a   1.000
_cell.length_b   1.000
_cell.length_c   1.000
_cell.angle_alpha   90.00
_cell.angle_beta   90.00
_cell.angle_gamma   90.00
#
_symmetry.space_group_name_H-M   'P 1'
#
loop_
_entity.id
_entity.type
_entity.pdbx_description
1 polymer ?
#
loop_
_entity_poly.entity_id
_entity_poly.type
_entity_poly.pdbx_seq_one_letter_code
_entity_poly.pdbx_strand_id
1 'polypeptide(L)'
;MAVTTRLTWNEEKSLQKLLGNVSLRLLHKSSVHGHTSFGLLDRCQLQGSTITILYFYDKIIGVFIPGHYPAPRIEFREPIPSFCFSFQRNKATEMAIAVLEAEVKIASGQLTFCSFDQEMFCIDSSKTKLSIHPSLSSELGVHISSDLTYLENEVFRVEGIKDDTTYMRKVTRASKQRNRLLAELRAFKPKVDLISEICILLLGPVGSGKSSFINSVKSVFQGRLTRQAIVGSDDTSITEQYRIYSVKDGKRGKYLPFMLCDSMGLHEEEGVGLCVDDIPHILKGCVPDRYEFSPHKSITPDHPMFIASPSLKDKIHCVAYVLDINSISSITSKEVAKFKEVQKEVLNCGTALVVLLTKIDKCSEILQDNFLNMNNSMTSQSQIIKVSKMLDIPIYNIFMVENYASELELDPLKDTLILFVLRQMLRIVDDILEDLPLETGKIVGVFSSTCDISCFDSDTWPKPGLACPG
;
A
#
# COMPACT_ATOMS: atom_id res chain seq x y z
N MET A 1 6.67 -31.94 32.37
CA MET A 1 7.60 -31.47 31.32
C MET A 1 7.03 -30.22 30.70
N ALA A 2 7.85 -29.19 30.44
CA ALA A 2 7.39 -28.01 29.72
C ALA A 2 7.03 -28.41 28.28
N VAL A 3 5.82 -28.07 27.82
CA VAL A 3 5.38 -28.33 26.45
C VAL A 3 6.04 -27.27 25.55
N THR A 4 6.88 -27.71 24.62
CA THR A 4 7.58 -26.82 23.68
C THR A 4 6.91 -26.81 22.31
N THR A 5 6.89 -25.64 21.68
CA THR A 5 6.34 -25.43 20.32
C THR A 5 7.22 -26.08 19.25
N ARG A 6 6.61 -26.47 18.12
CA ARG A 6 7.35 -26.86 16.91
C ARG A 6 7.67 -25.68 15.99
N LEU A 7 7.12 -24.50 16.26
CA LEU A 7 7.46 -23.29 15.51
C LEU A 7 8.94 -23.01 15.63
N THR A 8 9.57 -22.71 14.49
CA THR A 8 10.89 -22.10 14.50
C THR A 8 10.79 -20.65 14.95
N TRP A 9 11.91 -20.10 15.45
CA TRP A 9 11.97 -18.69 15.87
C TRP A 9 11.55 -17.72 14.75
N ASN A 10 11.91 -18.02 13.49
CA ASN A 10 11.52 -17.21 12.33
C ASN A 10 10.00 -17.25 12.09
N GLU A 11 9.39 -18.45 12.09
CA GLU A 11 7.94 -18.60 11.88
C GLU A 11 7.14 -17.92 13.00
N GLU A 12 7.57 -18.09 14.25
CA GLU A 12 6.96 -17.43 15.39
C GLU A 12 7.06 -15.90 15.28
N LYS A 13 8.24 -15.36 14.93
CA LYS A 13 8.43 -13.92 14.75
C LYS A 13 7.59 -13.35 13.61
N SER A 14 7.50 -14.05 12.48
CA SER A 14 6.63 -13.63 11.37
C SER A 14 5.17 -13.55 11.81
N LEU A 15 4.68 -14.53 12.58
CA LEU A 15 3.31 -14.53 13.10
C LEU A 15 3.08 -13.41 14.13
N GLN A 16 4.01 -13.20 15.05
CA GLN A 16 3.93 -12.14 16.05
C GLN A 16 3.81 -10.76 15.39
N LYS A 17 4.57 -10.53 14.31
CA LYS A 17 4.56 -9.26 13.59
C LYS A 17 3.31 -9.05 12.75
N LEU A 18 2.84 -10.09 12.06
CA LEU A 18 1.58 -10.02 11.31
C LEU A 18 0.41 -9.55 12.18
N LEU A 19 0.40 -9.96 13.45
CA LEU A 19 -0.63 -9.64 14.43
C LEU A 19 -0.34 -8.35 15.23
N GLY A 20 0.70 -7.59 14.87
CA GLY A 20 1.02 -6.30 15.50
C GLY A 20 1.92 -6.40 16.74
N ASN A 21 2.98 -7.22 16.69
CA ASN A 21 3.95 -7.47 17.77
C ASN A 21 3.34 -8.09 19.03
N VAL A 22 2.54 -9.13 18.83
CA VAL A 22 1.89 -9.90 19.90
C VAL A 22 2.85 -10.91 20.53
N SER A 23 2.44 -11.49 21.66
CA SER A 23 3.07 -12.67 22.26
C SER A 23 2.22 -13.91 21.98
N LEU A 24 2.86 -15.05 21.71
CA LEU A 24 2.18 -16.33 21.48
C LEU A 24 2.44 -17.26 22.68
N ARG A 25 1.36 -17.74 23.29
CA ARG A 25 1.42 -18.68 24.40
C ARG A 25 0.78 -20.00 24.01
N LEU A 26 1.56 -21.07 23.99
CA LEU A 26 1.07 -22.41 23.63
C LEU A 26 0.02 -22.89 24.65
N LEU A 27 -1.18 -23.22 24.16
CA LEU A 27 -2.30 -23.76 24.93
C LEU A 27 -2.44 -25.27 24.73
N HIS A 28 -2.29 -25.72 23.49
CA HIS A 28 -2.54 -27.10 23.10
C HIS A 28 -1.47 -27.60 22.11
N LYS A 29 -1.11 -28.88 22.21
CA LYS A 29 -0.23 -29.62 21.32
C LYS A 29 -0.73 -31.05 21.25
N SER A 30 -1.13 -31.50 20.06
CA SER A 30 -1.83 -32.78 19.92
C SER A 30 -1.02 -33.99 20.39
N SER A 31 0.31 -33.99 20.20
CA SER A 31 1.20 -35.06 20.64
C SER A 31 1.33 -35.20 22.16
N VAL A 32 0.96 -34.16 22.92
CA VAL A 32 1.06 -34.14 24.40
C VAL A 32 -0.31 -34.22 25.04
N HIS A 33 -1.28 -33.52 24.48
CA HIS A 33 -2.62 -33.39 25.06
C HIS A 33 -3.66 -34.30 24.40
N GLY A 34 -3.29 -35.02 23.34
CA GLY A 34 -4.17 -35.91 22.59
C GLY A 34 -4.93 -35.20 21.46
N HIS A 35 -5.58 -36.01 20.62
CA HIS A 35 -6.30 -35.57 19.42
C HIS A 35 -7.81 -35.40 19.63
N THR A 36 -8.29 -35.47 20.89
CA THR A 36 -9.71 -35.34 21.19
C THR A 36 -10.15 -33.89 21.12
N SER A 37 -11.23 -33.64 20.41
CA SER A 37 -11.82 -32.30 20.29
C SER A 37 -12.24 -31.71 21.63
N PHE A 38 -12.74 -32.54 22.55
CA PHE A 38 -13.08 -32.12 23.91
C PHE A 38 -11.86 -31.59 24.69
N GLY A 39 -10.70 -32.25 24.58
CA GLY A 39 -9.49 -31.81 25.27
C GLY A 39 -8.86 -30.56 24.68
N LEU A 40 -9.06 -30.32 23.37
CA LEU A 40 -8.67 -29.08 22.72
C LEU A 40 -9.61 -27.94 23.12
N LEU A 41 -10.91 -28.18 23.12
CA LEU A 41 -11.92 -27.18 23.45
C LEU A 41 -11.80 -26.71 24.91
N ASP A 42 -11.68 -27.63 25.85
CA ASP A 42 -11.54 -27.33 27.29
C ASP A 42 -10.34 -26.41 27.58
N ARG A 43 -9.23 -26.58 26.85
CA ARG A 43 -8.02 -25.76 27.01
C ARG A 43 -8.08 -24.41 26.29
N CYS A 44 -8.85 -24.32 25.21
CA CYS A 44 -8.86 -23.14 24.33
C CYS A 44 -10.07 -22.23 24.57
N GLN A 45 -11.16 -22.75 25.14
CA GLN A 45 -12.35 -21.97 25.43
C GLN A 45 -12.01 -20.83 26.39
N LEU A 46 -12.59 -19.64 26.13
CA LEU A 46 -12.40 -18.43 26.94
C LEU A 46 -10.95 -17.89 27.02
N GLN A 47 -10.02 -18.36 26.18
CA GLN A 47 -8.63 -17.87 26.19
C GLN A 47 -8.42 -16.54 25.45
N GLY A 48 -9.46 -16.03 24.79
CA GLY A 48 -9.36 -14.87 23.90
C GLY A 48 -8.87 -15.32 22.52
N SER A 49 -8.31 -14.38 21.73
CA SER A 49 -7.86 -14.65 20.36
C SER A 49 -6.85 -15.79 20.30
N THR A 50 -7.01 -16.67 19.30
CA THR A 50 -6.18 -17.87 19.16
C THR A 50 -5.63 -18.04 17.75
N ILE A 51 -4.50 -18.74 17.64
CA ILE A 51 -3.98 -19.27 16.38
C ILE A 51 -3.94 -20.78 16.49
N THR A 52 -4.59 -21.46 15.55
CA THR A 52 -4.43 -22.90 15.35
C THR A 52 -3.42 -23.14 14.24
N ILE A 53 -2.43 -23.99 14.48
CA ILE A 53 -1.32 -24.27 13.57
C ILE A 53 -1.27 -25.76 13.29
N LEU A 54 -1.38 -26.10 12.00
CA LEU A 54 -1.30 -27.46 11.50
C LEU A 54 0.02 -27.66 10.76
N TYR A 55 0.77 -28.68 11.19
CA TYR A 55 2.07 -29.00 10.62
C TYR A 55 1.92 -30.10 9.58
N PHE A 56 2.43 -29.85 8.38
CA PHE A 56 2.62 -30.85 7.34
C PHE A 56 4.12 -31.10 7.13
N TYR A 57 4.46 -32.05 6.27
CA TYR A 57 5.85 -32.41 6.02
C TYR A 57 6.67 -31.23 5.48
N ASP A 58 6.12 -30.53 4.47
CA ASP A 58 6.77 -29.49 3.69
C ASP A 58 6.24 -28.06 3.96
N LYS A 59 5.18 -27.94 4.78
CA LYS A 59 4.48 -26.68 5.00
C LYS A 59 3.81 -26.59 6.37
N ILE A 60 3.45 -25.38 6.75
CA ILE A 60 2.55 -25.10 7.87
C ILE A 60 1.32 -24.41 7.32
N ILE A 61 0.14 -24.78 7.81
CA ILE A 61 -1.10 -24.06 7.54
C ILE A 61 -1.69 -23.68 8.89
N GLY A 62 -2.07 -22.42 9.07
CA GLY A 62 -2.70 -21.98 10.30
C GLY A 62 -3.93 -21.13 10.05
N VAL A 63 -4.73 -20.98 11.09
CA VAL A 63 -5.91 -20.12 11.12
C VAL A 63 -5.90 -19.30 12.40
N PHE A 64 -6.06 -17.99 12.25
CA PHE A 64 -6.26 -17.06 13.35
C PHE A 64 -7.75 -16.83 13.56
N ILE A 65 -8.21 -16.96 14.81
CA ILE A 65 -9.58 -16.71 15.23
C ILE A 65 -9.54 -15.57 16.26
N PRO A 66 -10.10 -14.38 15.94
CA PRO A 66 -10.19 -13.30 16.90
C PRO A 66 -11.29 -13.58 17.95
N GLY A 67 -11.07 -13.09 19.17
CA GLY A 67 -11.99 -13.34 20.28
C GLY A 67 -11.90 -14.79 20.79
N HIS A 68 -12.84 -15.18 21.65
CA HIS A 68 -12.78 -16.49 22.30
C HIS A 68 -12.93 -17.65 21.30
N TYR A 69 -12.19 -18.73 21.53
CA TYR A 69 -12.35 -19.98 20.79
C TYR A 69 -13.81 -20.44 20.83
N PRO A 70 -14.40 -20.90 19.69
CA PRO A 70 -15.82 -21.18 19.64
C PRO A 70 -16.23 -22.28 20.64
N ALA A 71 -17.46 -22.19 21.16
CA ALA A 71 -18.03 -23.16 22.08
C ALA A 71 -19.18 -23.94 21.41
N PRO A 72 -19.47 -25.19 21.80
CA PRO A 72 -20.37 -26.09 21.08
C PRO A 72 -21.84 -25.67 21.16
N ARG A 73 -22.14 -24.66 21.99
CA ARG A 73 -23.50 -24.16 22.26
C ARG A 73 -23.71 -22.71 21.81
N ILE A 74 -22.69 -22.07 21.23
CA ILE A 74 -22.75 -20.69 20.73
C ILE A 74 -22.44 -20.76 19.24
N GLU A 75 -23.48 -20.80 18.41
CA GLU A 75 -23.34 -20.53 16.98
C GLU A 75 -23.09 -19.03 16.82
N PHE A 76 -21.90 -18.65 16.38
CA PHE A 76 -21.64 -17.28 15.96
C PHE A 76 -22.32 -17.06 14.61
N ARG A 77 -23.48 -16.39 14.61
CA ARG A 77 -24.20 -16.01 13.39
C ARG A 77 -23.59 -14.82 12.65
N GLU A 78 -22.68 -14.08 13.29
CA GLU A 78 -21.97 -12.99 12.63
C GLU A 78 -20.62 -13.49 12.11
N PRO A 79 -20.27 -13.21 10.84
CA PRO A 79 -18.98 -13.58 10.27
C PRO A 79 -17.83 -13.01 11.08
N ILE A 80 -16.92 -13.89 11.51
CA ILE A 80 -15.73 -13.50 12.25
C ILE A 80 -14.63 -13.20 11.22
N PRO A 81 -13.88 -12.09 11.34
CA PRO A 81 -12.80 -11.73 10.43
C PRO A 81 -11.55 -12.57 10.73
N SER A 82 -11.66 -13.88 10.50
CA SER A 82 -10.57 -14.82 10.63
C SER A 82 -9.66 -14.72 9.40
N PHE A 83 -8.44 -15.24 9.51
CA PHE A 83 -7.60 -15.42 8.34
C PHE A 83 -6.83 -16.72 8.43
N CYS A 84 -6.62 -17.34 7.28
CA CYS A 84 -5.74 -18.48 7.11
C CYS A 84 -4.38 -18.01 6.61
N PHE A 85 -3.34 -18.76 6.94
CA PHE A 85 -2.01 -18.52 6.39
C PHE A 85 -1.30 -19.83 6.09
N SER A 86 -0.32 -19.76 5.20
CA SER A 86 0.56 -20.87 4.89
C SER A 86 2.03 -20.44 4.88
N PHE A 87 2.91 -21.31 5.35
CA PHE A 87 4.36 -21.22 5.19
C PHE A 87 4.84 -22.43 4.38
N GLN A 88 5.50 -22.19 3.25
CA GLN A 88 6.21 -23.26 2.52
C GLN A 88 7.66 -23.33 3.02
N ARG A 89 8.07 -24.46 3.61
CA ARG A 89 9.41 -24.60 4.21
C ARG A 89 10.55 -24.46 3.20
N ASN A 90 10.28 -24.75 1.93
CA ASN A 90 11.27 -24.67 0.84
C ASN A 90 11.40 -23.26 0.23
N LYS A 91 10.49 -22.33 0.56
CA LYS A 91 10.53 -20.93 0.12
C LYS A 91 10.70 -20.05 1.35
N ALA A 92 11.93 -19.93 1.82
CA ALA A 92 12.27 -19.12 2.98
C ALA A 92 12.05 -17.62 2.70
N THR A 93 10.79 -17.13 2.70
CA THR A 93 10.34 -15.76 3.02
C THR A 93 8.89 -15.41 2.63
N GLU A 94 8.14 -16.25 1.90
CA GLU A 94 6.75 -15.91 1.52
C GLU A 94 5.72 -16.64 2.40
N MET A 95 5.17 -15.90 3.36
CA MET A 95 3.93 -16.27 4.04
C MET A 95 2.75 -15.89 3.14
N ALA A 96 1.98 -16.86 2.68
CA ALA A 96 0.72 -16.58 2.01
C ALA A 96 -0.37 -16.40 3.06
N ILE A 97 -1.23 -15.40 2.88
CA ILE A 97 -2.34 -15.11 3.78
C ILE A 97 -3.59 -15.06 2.92
N ALA A 98 -4.61 -15.78 3.36
CA ALA A 98 -5.93 -15.75 2.76
C ALA A 98 -6.96 -15.35 3.80
N VAL A 99 -7.79 -14.38 3.43
CA VAL A 99 -8.78 -13.80 4.34
C VAL A 99 -10.01 -14.69 4.42
N LEU A 100 -10.53 -14.90 5.62
CA LEU A 100 -11.68 -15.76 5.87
C LEU A 100 -12.71 -15.03 6.74
N GLU A 101 -13.60 -14.26 6.10
CA GLU A 101 -14.84 -13.80 6.75
C GLU A 101 -15.83 -14.96 6.75
N ALA A 102 -15.86 -15.69 7.87
CA ALA A 102 -16.62 -16.92 8.00
C ALA A 102 -17.33 -17.04 9.34
N GLU A 103 -18.49 -17.68 9.32
CA GLU A 103 -19.09 -18.27 10.49
C GLU A 103 -18.25 -19.46 10.93
N VAL A 104 -17.90 -19.52 12.22
CA VAL A 104 -17.10 -20.62 12.77
C VAL A 104 -18.01 -21.54 13.57
N LYS A 105 -18.04 -22.82 13.19
CA LYS A 105 -18.88 -23.87 13.77
C LYS A 105 -17.99 -24.96 14.36
N ILE A 106 -18.34 -25.43 15.56
CA ILE A 106 -17.70 -26.61 16.17
C ILE A 106 -18.75 -27.67 16.41
N ALA A 107 -18.65 -28.77 15.67
CA ALA A 107 -19.54 -29.92 15.81
C ALA A 107 -18.76 -31.22 15.67
N SER A 108 -19.06 -32.21 16.52
CA SER A 108 -18.51 -33.57 16.42
C SER A 108 -16.97 -33.65 16.31
N GLY A 109 -16.27 -32.66 16.88
CA GLY A 109 -14.82 -32.55 16.85
C GLY A 109 -14.19 -31.99 15.58
N GLN A 110 -15.01 -31.36 14.75
CA GLN A 110 -14.61 -30.58 13.60
C GLN A 110 -14.73 -29.10 13.90
N LEU A 111 -13.71 -28.33 13.54
CA LEU A 111 -13.74 -26.87 13.51
C LEU A 111 -13.93 -26.43 12.05
N THR A 112 -15.12 -25.98 11.71
CA THR A 112 -15.52 -25.63 10.35
C THR A 112 -15.72 -24.14 10.21
N PHE A 113 -15.19 -23.57 9.13
CA PHE A 113 -15.37 -22.17 8.75
C PHE A 113 -16.21 -22.12 7.48
N CYS A 114 -17.39 -21.50 7.59
CA CYS A 114 -18.36 -21.38 6.50
C CYS A 114 -18.44 -19.93 6.01
N SER A 115 -18.39 -19.71 4.71
CA SER A 115 -18.66 -18.40 4.08
C SER A 115 -19.80 -18.56 3.08
N PHE A 116 -20.84 -17.73 3.18
CA PHE A 116 -22.07 -17.85 2.37
C PHE A 116 -22.63 -19.29 2.30
N ASP A 117 -22.74 -19.93 3.47
CA ASP A 117 -23.19 -21.33 3.62
C ASP A 117 -22.33 -22.41 2.94
N GLN A 118 -21.15 -22.04 2.41
CA GLN A 118 -20.18 -22.99 1.88
C GLN A 118 -19.04 -23.22 2.87
N GLU A 119 -18.65 -24.47 3.08
CA GLU A 119 -17.48 -24.83 3.89
C GLU A 119 -16.20 -24.44 3.16
N MET A 120 -15.47 -23.47 3.71
CA MET A 120 -14.24 -22.95 3.14
C MET A 120 -13.01 -23.67 3.70
N PHE A 121 -13.07 -24.04 4.98
CA PHE A 121 -11.94 -24.61 5.72
C PHE A 121 -12.47 -25.45 6.89
N CYS A 122 -12.05 -26.70 7.03
CA CYS A 122 -12.46 -27.56 8.15
C CYS A 122 -11.29 -28.38 8.70
N ILE A 123 -11.10 -28.32 10.03
CA ILE A 123 -10.13 -29.11 10.77
C ILE A 123 -10.86 -30.24 11.49
N ASP A 124 -10.64 -31.48 11.07
CA ASP A 124 -11.09 -32.68 11.78
C ASP A 124 -9.96 -33.19 12.69
N SER A 125 -10.08 -32.84 13.98
CA SER A 125 -9.06 -33.22 14.97
C SER A 125 -8.99 -34.72 15.21
N SER A 126 -10.12 -35.41 15.09
CA SER A 126 -10.23 -36.85 15.36
C SER A 126 -9.57 -37.69 14.27
N LYS A 127 -9.65 -37.22 13.01
CA LYS A 127 -9.07 -37.91 11.84
C LYS A 127 -7.74 -37.33 11.42
N THR A 128 -7.23 -36.30 12.11
CA THR A 128 -6.02 -35.55 11.72
C THR A 128 -6.09 -35.01 10.29
N LYS A 129 -7.28 -34.59 9.87
CA LYS A 129 -7.56 -34.15 8.49
C LYS A 129 -7.87 -32.67 8.44
N LEU A 130 -7.44 -32.05 7.34
CA LEU A 130 -7.77 -30.70 6.95
C LEU A 130 -8.40 -30.72 5.57
N SER A 131 -9.61 -30.17 5.43
CA SER A 131 -10.22 -29.87 4.14
C SER A 131 -10.21 -28.36 3.90
N ILE A 132 -9.88 -27.97 2.67
CA ILE A 132 -9.79 -26.57 2.24
C ILE A 132 -10.49 -26.46 0.90
N HIS A 133 -11.38 -25.49 0.76
CA HIS A 133 -12.04 -25.20 -0.49
C HIS A 133 -11.03 -24.74 -1.57
N PRO A 134 -11.17 -25.15 -2.85
CA PRO A 134 -10.18 -24.86 -3.89
C PRO A 134 -9.84 -23.37 -4.07
N SER A 135 -10.80 -22.47 -3.88
CA SER A 135 -10.55 -21.02 -3.96
C SER A 135 -9.58 -20.54 -2.87
N LEU A 136 -9.78 -20.98 -1.62
CA LEU A 136 -8.93 -20.65 -0.49
C LEU A 136 -7.54 -21.31 -0.63
N SER A 137 -7.51 -22.53 -1.16
CA SER A 137 -6.28 -23.25 -1.48
C SER A 137 -5.39 -22.48 -2.45
N SER A 138 -5.99 -21.93 -3.51
CA SER A 138 -5.29 -21.12 -4.51
C SER A 138 -4.72 -19.83 -3.91
N GLU A 139 -5.47 -19.16 -3.03
CA GLU A 139 -5.03 -17.92 -2.37
C GLU A 139 -3.87 -18.18 -1.39
N LEU A 140 -3.90 -19.32 -0.69
CA LEU A 140 -2.82 -19.76 0.19
C LEU A 140 -1.59 -20.29 -0.57
N GLY A 141 -1.64 -20.35 -1.91
CA GLY A 141 -0.57 -20.90 -2.74
C GLY A 141 -0.30 -22.38 -2.44
N VAL A 142 -1.32 -23.12 -1.99
CA VAL A 142 -1.23 -24.55 -1.67
C VAL A 142 -1.91 -25.32 -2.79
N HIS A 143 -1.20 -26.25 -3.44
CA HIS A 143 -1.84 -27.21 -4.34
C HIS A 143 -2.49 -28.32 -3.51
N ILE A 144 -3.79 -28.54 -3.70
CA ILE A 144 -4.57 -29.56 -2.99
C ILE A 144 -5.42 -30.34 -4.01
N SER A 145 -5.32 -31.67 -3.96
CA SER A 145 -6.17 -32.60 -4.73
C SER A 145 -7.13 -33.41 -3.86
N SER A 146 -7.00 -33.38 -2.52
CA SER A 146 -7.84 -34.11 -1.55
C SER A 146 -7.60 -33.62 -0.11
N ASP A 147 -8.36 -34.13 0.87
CA ASP A 147 -8.10 -33.94 2.32
C ASP A 147 -6.61 -34.09 2.65
N LEU A 148 -6.04 -33.10 3.35
CA LEU A 148 -4.66 -33.13 3.80
C LEU A 148 -4.56 -33.73 5.20
N THR A 149 -3.69 -34.71 5.41
CA THR A 149 -3.39 -35.24 6.75
C THR A 149 -2.23 -34.47 7.38
N TYR A 150 -2.47 -33.86 8.54
CA TYR A 150 -1.43 -33.11 9.26
C TYR A 150 -0.75 -33.99 10.33
N LEU A 151 0.50 -33.65 10.66
CA LEU A 151 1.37 -34.38 11.58
C LEU A 151 1.23 -33.92 13.03
N GLU A 152 0.89 -32.65 13.24
CA GLU A 152 0.76 -32.03 14.56
C GLU A 152 -0.24 -30.88 14.47
N ASN A 153 -1.00 -30.65 15.55
CA ASN A 153 -1.84 -29.49 15.76
C ASN A 153 -1.40 -28.77 17.04
N GLU A 154 -1.03 -27.49 16.92
CA GLU A 154 -0.73 -26.61 18.05
C GLU A 154 -1.69 -25.42 18.08
N VAL A 155 -2.22 -25.10 19.25
CA VAL A 155 -3.09 -23.92 19.45
C VAL A 155 -2.40 -22.96 20.40
N PHE A 156 -2.30 -21.70 19.99
CA PHE A 156 -1.69 -20.62 20.75
C PHE A 156 -2.75 -19.61 21.15
N ARG A 157 -2.67 -19.13 22.40
CA ARG A 157 -3.28 -17.88 22.82
C ARG A 157 -2.45 -16.74 22.26
N VAL A 158 -3.11 -15.72 21.74
CA VAL A 158 -2.47 -14.49 21.33
C VAL A 158 -2.66 -13.43 22.41
N GLU A 159 -1.56 -12.96 22.98
CA GLU A 159 -1.53 -11.96 24.05
C GLU A 159 -0.99 -10.62 23.51
N GLY A 160 -1.53 -9.51 24.00
CA GLY A 160 -1.11 -8.17 23.55
C GLY A 160 -1.78 -7.67 22.27
N ILE A 161 -2.75 -8.42 21.71
CA ILE A 161 -3.71 -7.85 20.76
C ILE A 161 -4.47 -6.78 21.52
N LYS A 162 -4.32 -5.50 21.14
CA LYS A 162 -5.29 -4.47 21.52
C LYS A 162 -6.64 -4.98 21.05
N ASP A 163 -7.62 -5.05 21.94
CA ASP A 163 -8.94 -5.67 21.77
C ASP A 163 -9.82 -4.89 20.77
N ASP A 164 -9.24 -4.55 19.63
CA ASP A 164 -9.79 -3.77 18.57
C ASP A 164 -9.89 -4.68 17.36
N THR A 165 -10.95 -5.50 17.35
CA THR A 165 -11.43 -6.24 16.17
C THR A 165 -11.40 -5.39 14.90
N THR A 166 -11.49 -4.06 15.02
CA THR A 166 -11.36 -3.09 13.94
C THR A 166 -9.96 -3.07 13.31
N TYR A 167 -8.87 -3.12 14.09
CA TYR A 167 -7.51 -3.13 13.52
C TYR A 167 -7.24 -4.41 12.73
N MET A 168 -7.67 -5.56 13.26
CA MET A 168 -7.54 -6.84 12.56
C MET A 168 -8.35 -6.87 11.26
N ARG A 169 -9.59 -6.36 11.29
CA ARG A 169 -10.39 -6.16 10.06
C ARG A 169 -9.65 -5.27 9.06
N LYS A 170 -9.04 -4.16 9.51
CA LYS A 170 -8.27 -3.24 8.67
C LYS A 170 -7.07 -3.92 8.01
N VAL A 171 -6.20 -4.59 8.78
CA VAL A 171 -5.01 -5.28 8.25
C VAL A 171 -5.39 -6.38 7.27
N THR A 172 -6.43 -7.14 7.60
CA THR A 172 -6.95 -8.24 6.79
C THR A 172 -7.49 -7.73 5.45
N ARG A 173 -8.36 -6.71 5.47
CA ARG A 173 -8.89 -6.10 4.25
C ARG A 173 -7.80 -5.40 3.44
N ALA A 174 -6.86 -4.73 4.11
CA ALA A 174 -5.73 -4.10 3.45
C ALA A 174 -4.87 -5.13 2.73
N SER A 175 -4.60 -6.29 3.34
CA SER A 175 -3.87 -7.38 2.68
C SER A 175 -4.56 -7.88 1.40
N LYS A 176 -5.89 -8.04 1.44
CA LYS A 176 -6.69 -8.40 0.25
C LYS A 176 -6.61 -7.33 -0.83
N GLN A 177 -6.79 -6.06 -0.45
CA GLN A 177 -6.74 -4.92 -1.36
C GLN A 177 -5.35 -4.73 -1.95
N ARG A 178 -4.29 -4.88 -1.15
CA ARG A 178 -2.89 -4.89 -1.58
C ARG A 178 -2.66 -5.93 -2.67
N ASN A 179 -3.11 -7.17 -2.47
CA ASN A 179 -2.94 -8.23 -3.45
C ASN A 179 -3.67 -7.92 -4.76
N ARG A 180 -4.91 -7.39 -4.68
CA ARG A 180 -5.67 -6.93 -5.85
C ARG A 180 -4.95 -5.81 -6.60
N LEU A 181 -4.47 -4.78 -5.88
CA LEU A 181 -3.74 -3.65 -6.47
C LEU A 181 -2.42 -4.10 -7.11
N LEU A 182 -1.68 -5.00 -6.46
CA LEU A 182 -0.46 -5.59 -7.04
C LEU A 182 -0.77 -6.33 -8.35
N ALA A 183 -1.82 -7.14 -8.38
CA ALA A 183 -2.22 -7.85 -9.59
C ALA A 183 -2.60 -6.87 -10.72
N GLU A 184 -3.37 -5.83 -10.40
CA GLU A 184 -3.76 -4.76 -11.34
C GLU A 184 -2.52 -4.05 -11.90
N LEU A 185 -1.61 -3.59 -11.03
CA LEU A 185 -0.39 -2.85 -11.42
C LEU A 185 0.63 -3.72 -12.16
N ARG A 186 0.67 -5.03 -11.88
CA ARG A 186 1.49 -6.00 -12.64
C ARG A 186 0.94 -6.28 -14.03
N ALA A 187 -0.38 -6.20 -14.20
CA ALA A 187 -1.05 -6.38 -15.47
C ALA A 187 -1.16 -5.09 -16.29
N PHE A 188 -0.90 -3.94 -15.66
CA PHE A 188 -0.94 -2.63 -16.29
C PHE A 188 -0.09 -2.58 -17.56
N LYS A 189 -0.63 -1.93 -18.58
CA LYS A 189 0.03 -1.56 -19.82
C LYS A 189 -0.48 -0.18 -20.23
N PRO A 190 0.39 0.75 -20.63
CA PRO A 190 -0.03 2.04 -21.16
C PRO A 190 -1.03 1.85 -22.31
N LYS A 191 -2.07 2.68 -22.37
CA LYS A 191 -3.10 2.57 -23.43
C LYS A 191 -2.56 2.90 -24.84
N VAL A 192 -1.52 3.72 -24.93
CA VAL A 192 -0.90 4.11 -26.20
C VAL A 192 0.29 3.20 -26.49
N ASP A 193 0.19 2.37 -27.54
CA ASP A 193 1.21 1.37 -27.91
C ASP A 193 2.62 1.94 -28.15
N LEU A 194 2.73 3.22 -28.50
CA LEU A 194 4.00 3.91 -28.71
C LEU A 194 4.75 4.23 -27.40
N ILE A 195 4.05 4.19 -26.26
CA ILE A 195 4.60 4.47 -24.94
C ILE A 195 4.78 3.14 -24.21
N SER A 196 6.03 2.69 -24.11
CA SER A 196 6.35 1.43 -23.43
C SER A 196 6.38 1.54 -21.91
N GLU A 197 6.66 2.73 -21.37
CA GLU A 197 6.88 2.99 -19.95
C GLU A 197 6.35 4.39 -19.57
N ILE A 198 5.65 4.48 -18.44
CA ILE A 198 5.18 5.74 -17.85
C ILE A 198 6.23 6.31 -16.89
N CYS A 199 6.71 7.53 -17.14
CA CYS A 199 7.65 8.23 -16.25
C CYS A 199 6.94 9.18 -15.30
N ILE A 200 7.12 8.97 -14.00
CA ILE A 200 6.54 9.79 -12.93
C ILE A 200 7.65 10.58 -12.24
N LEU A 201 7.66 11.91 -12.39
CA LEU A 201 8.60 12.82 -11.75
C LEU A 201 8.13 13.24 -10.37
N LEU A 202 8.99 13.09 -9.36
CA LEU A 202 8.73 13.60 -8.02
C LEU A 202 9.41 14.95 -7.84
N LEU A 203 8.63 16.01 -7.57
CA LEU A 203 9.13 17.36 -7.28
C LEU A 203 8.66 17.80 -5.91
N GLY A 204 9.44 18.62 -5.20
CA GLY A 204 9.05 19.12 -3.89
C GLY A 204 10.25 19.53 -3.04
N PRO A 205 10.01 20.10 -1.84
CA PRO A 205 11.06 20.66 -1.01
C PRO A 205 12.07 19.61 -0.54
N VAL A 206 13.22 20.06 -0.05
CA VAL A 206 14.16 19.17 0.66
C VAL A 206 13.45 18.55 1.86
N GLY A 207 13.72 17.27 2.13
CA GLY A 207 13.10 16.56 3.25
C GLY A 207 11.61 16.22 3.11
N SER A 208 10.95 16.51 1.97
CA SER A 208 9.53 16.19 1.77
C SER A 208 9.23 14.70 1.54
N GLY A 209 10.26 13.86 1.39
CA GLY A 209 10.11 12.41 1.30
C GLY A 209 10.06 11.83 -0.12
N LYS A 210 10.54 12.55 -1.15
CA LYS A 210 10.63 12.08 -2.55
C LYS A 210 11.37 10.74 -2.67
N SER A 211 12.64 10.70 -2.28
CA SER A 211 13.48 9.50 -2.33
C SER A 211 12.95 8.36 -1.46
N SER A 212 12.34 8.69 -0.31
CA SER A 212 11.67 7.70 0.54
C SER A 212 10.44 7.08 -0.13
N PHE A 213 9.63 7.85 -0.85
CA PHE A 213 8.50 7.32 -1.60
C PHE A 213 8.96 6.37 -2.72
N ILE A 214 10.06 6.69 -3.42
CA ILE A 214 10.66 5.80 -4.43
C ILE A 214 11.08 4.47 -3.81
N ASN A 215 11.83 4.52 -2.71
CA ASN A 215 12.22 3.31 -1.97
C ASN A 215 10.97 2.55 -1.51
N SER A 216 9.91 3.24 -1.10
CA SER A 216 8.67 2.62 -0.64
C SER A 216 8.00 1.83 -1.76
N VAL A 217 7.73 2.45 -2.90
CA VAL A 217 7.15 1.77 -4.09
C VAL A 217 7.99 0.55 -4.47
N LYS A 218 9.31 0.71 -4.58
CA LYS A 218 10.21 -0.39 -4.93
C LYS A 218 10.21 -1.51 -3.89
N SER A 219 10.04 -1.17 -2.61
CA SER A 219 10.00 -2.16 -1.54
C SER A 219 8.77 -3.04 -1.63
N VAL A 220 7.60 -2.45 -1.92
CA VAL A 220 6.35 -3.19 -2.11
C VAL A 220 6.47 -4.21 -3.24
N PHE A 221 6.97 -3.80 -4.42
CA PHE A 221 7.12 -4.70 -5.56
C PHE A 221 8.26 -5.72 -5.39
N GLN A 222 9.30 -5.42 -4.62
CA GLN A 222 10.38 -6.38 -4.35
C GLN A 222 10.07 -7.36 -3.20
N GLY A 223 9.01 -7.12 -2.42
CA GLY A 223 8.67 -7.90 -1.23
C GLY A 223 9.67 -7.75 -0.07
N ARG A 224 10.47 -6.68 -0.06
CA ARG A 224 11.43 -6.36 0.99
C ARG A 224 11.76 -4.88 0.97
N LEU A 225 12.22 -4.34 2.10
CA LEU A 225 12.71 -2.96 2.12
C LEU A 225 13.93 -2.74 1.21
N THR A 226 13.90 -1.64 0.49
CA THR A 226 14.95 -1.20 -0.43
C THR A 226 15.47 0.18 -0.03
N ARG A 227 16.75 0.44 -0.32
CA ARG A 227 17.45 1.69 0.00
C ARG A 227 18.27 2.15 -1.21
N GLN A 228 17.66 2.12 -2.39
CA GLN A 228 18.36 2.44 -3.65
C GLN A 228 18.44 3.93 -3.88
N ALA A 229 17.36 4.65 -3.59
CA ALA A 229 17.39 6.11 -3.55
C ALA A 229 18.03 6.56 -2.24
N ILE A 230 18.93 7.52 -2.31
CA ILE A 230 19.63 8.07 -1.14
C ILE A 230 18.61 8.85 -0.32
N VAL A 231 18.52 8.55 0.98
CA VAL A 231 17.65 9.23 1.93
C VAL A 231 18.50 9.74 3.07
N GLY A 232 18.34 11.00 3.42
CA GLY A 232 18.91 11.58 4.63
C GLY A 232 18.19 12.86 5.02
N SER A 233 18.60 13.41 6.17
CA SER A 233 18.13 14.69 6.69
C SER A 233 19.33 15.62 6.73
N ASP A 234 19.34 16.60 5.86
CA ASP A 234 20.33 17.68 5.83
C ASP A 234 19.58 18.98 5.49
N ASP A 235 20.17 20.13 5.84
CA ASP A 235 19.61 21.45 5.53
C ASP A 235 19.66 21.73 4.02
N THR A 236 20.55 21.04 3.30
CA THR A 236 20.71 21.11 1.84
C THR A 236 20.26 19.82 1.14
N SER A 237 20.01 19.88 -0.17
CA SER A 237 19.51 18.73 -0.92
C SER A 237 20.57 17.64 -1.06
N ILE A 238 20.40 16.53 -0.36
CA ILE A 238 21.26 15.33 -0.50
C ILE A 238 21.15 14.73 -1.92
N THR A 239 19.97 14.82 -2.52
CA THR A 239 19.77 14.42 -3.92
C THR A 239 20.22 15.57 -4.80
N GLU A 240 21.43 15.48 -5.35
CA GLU A 240 21.99 16.46 -6.29
C GLU A 240 21.89 16.00 -7.75
N GLN A 241 21.55 14.73 -7.97
CA GLN A 241 21.43 14.13 -9.30
C GLN A 241 19.98 13.86 -9.68
N TYR A 242 19.65 14.06 -10.96
CA TYR A 242 18.46 13.50 -11.58
C TYR A 242 18.60 11.98 -11.68
N ARG A 243 17.64 11.23 -11.14
CA ARG A 243 17.73 9.76 -11.10
C ARG A 243 16.46 9.11 -11.57
N ILE A 244 16.57 8.16 -12.50
CA ILE A 244 15.45 7.36 -13.00
C ILE A 244 15.52 5.96 -12.37
N TYR A 245 14.45 5.56 -11.71
CA TYR A 245 14.34 4.27 -11.03
C TYR A 245 13.26 3.41 -11.67
N SER A 246 13.68 2.42 -12.45
CA SER A 246 12.77 1.37 -12.92
C SER A 246 12.30 0.49 -11.76
N VAL A 247 11.03 0.09 -11.81
CA VAL A 247 10.41 -0.78 -10.81
C VAL A 247 10.45 -2.23 -11.30
N LYS A 248 10.91 -3.13 -10.43
CA LYS A 248 11.07 -4.56 -10.74
C LYS A 248 10.15 -5.39 -9.84
N ASP A 249 9.43 -6.33 -10.44
CA ASP A 249 8.55 -7.25 -9.71
C ASP A 249 9.37 -8.40 -9.12
N GLY A 250 9.72 -8.31 -7.83
CA GLY A 250 10.59 -9.26 -7.14
C GLY A 250 12.07 -9.21 -7.56
N LYS A 251 12.92 -10.02 -6.91
CA LYS A 251 14.38 -10.00 -7.11
C LYS A 251 14.82 -10.33 -8.55
N ARG A 252 14.10 -11.23 -9.22
CA ARG A 252 14.41 -11.74 -10.57
C ARG A 252 13.27 -11.56 -11.59
N GLY A 253 12.19 -10.86 -11.24
CA GLY A 253 11.11 -10.67 -12.18
C GLY A 253 11.37 -9.56 -13.18
N LYS A 254 10.33 -9.22 -13.93
CA LYS A 254 10.34 -8.27 -15.04
C LYS A 254 10.23 -6.84 -14.54
N TYR A 255 10.70 -5.91 -15.36
CA TYR A 255 10.43 -4.49 -15.16
C TYR A 255 8.96 -4.21 -15.45
N LEU A 256 8.35 -3.39 -14.61
CA LEU A 256 7.00 -2.89 -14.80
C LEU A 256 7.03 -1.67 -15.74
N PRO A 257 5.95 -1.40 -16.49
CA PRO A 257 5.94 -0.34 -17.52
C PRO A 257 5.73 1.05 -16.89
N PHE A 258 6.42 1.32 -15.79
CA PHE A 258 6.48 2.63 -15.16
C PHE A 258 7.78 2.81 -14.37
N MET A 259 8.23 4.05 -14.30
CA MET A 259 9.47 4.47 -13.67
C MET A 259 9.23 5.69 -12.78
N LEU A 260 10.02 5.79 -11.71
CA LEU A 260 9.99 6.95 -10.81
C LEU A 260 11.26 7.77 -11.00
N CYS A 261 11.10 9.07 -11.23
CA CYS A 261 12.20 10.00 -11.41
C CYS A 261 12.35 10.86 -10.15
N ASP A 262 13.52 10.80 -9.52
CA ASP A 262 13.88 11.62 -8.38
C ASP A 262 14.59 12.90 -8.86
N SER A 263 14.34 13.99 -8.14
CA SER A 263 14.90 15.30 -8.44
C SER A 263 15.60 15.89 -7.21
N MET A 264 16.46 16.87 -7.48
CA MET A 264 16.90 17.79 -6.44
C MET A 264 15.70 18.53 -5.82
N GLY A 265 15.83 18.89 -4.54
CA GLY A 265 14.78 19.61 -3.82
C GLY A 265 14.52 21.00 -4.40
N LEU A 266 13.26 21.40 -4.41
CA LEU A 266 12.89 22.80 -4.65
C LEU A 266 13.22 23.61 -3.39
N HIS A 267 13.68 24.84 -3.59
CA HIS A 267 13.99 25.79 -2.53
C HIS A 267 13.46 27.16 -2.90
N GLU A 268 13.13 28.02 -1.92
CA GLU A 268 12.63 29.36 -2.20
C GLU A 268 13.69 30.28 -2.81
N GLU A 269 14.93 30.17 -2.34
CA GLU A 269 16.08 30.93 -2.85
C GLU A 269 16.58 30.33 -4.18
N GLU A 270 16.88 31.20 -5.15
CA GLU A 270 17.56 30.81 -6.38
C GLU A 270 19.00 30.38 -6.08
N GLY A 271 19.52 29.40 -6.82
CA GLY A 271 20.89 28.92 -6.62
C GLY A 271 21.09 27.98 -5.43
N VAL A 272 20.04 27.60 -4.69
CA VAL A 272 20.13 26.62 -3.59
C VAL A 272 19.53 25.27 -3.97
N GLY A 273 18.36 25.29 -4.63
CA GLY A 273 17.64 24.08 -5.05
C GLY A 273 17.63 23.88 -6.55
N LEU A 274 16.77 22.98 -7.01
CA LEU A 274 16.56 22.70 -8.43
C LEU A 274 16.25 23.98 -9.20
N CYS A 275 17.01 24.23 -10.27
CA CYS A 275 16.77 25.34 -11.17
C CYS A 275 15.45 25.11 -11.92
N VAL A 276 14.51 26.06 -11.84
CA VAL A 276 13.19 25.93 -12.49
C VAL A 276 13.33 25.85 -14.01
N ASP A 277 14.38 26.46 -14.57
CA ASP A 277 14.69 26.40 -16.01
C ASP A 277 15.09 24.99 -16.49
N ASP A 278 15.48 24.07 -15.59
CA ASP A 278 15.69 22.66 -15.95
C ASP A 278 14.37 21.91 -16.17
N ILE A 279 13.28 22.35 -15.55
CA ILE A 279 12.00 21.62 -15.53
C ILE A 279 11.46 21.36 -16.94
N PRO A 280 11.39 22.34 -17.88
CA PRO A 280 10.92 22.07 -19.23
C PRO A 280 11.77 21.01 -19.96
N HIS A 281 13.08 20.97 -19.69
CA HIS A 281 13.98 19.96 -20.27
C HIS A 281 13.75 18.59 -19.65
N ILE A 282 13.52 18.50 -18.34
CA ILE A 282 13.16 17.25 -17.66
C ILE A 282 11.84 16.72 -18.21
N LEU A 283 10.80 17.57 -18.27
CA LEU A 283 9.47 17.19 -18.77
C LEU A 283 9.51 16.63 -20.19
N LYS A 284 10.33 17.24 -21.05
CA LYS A 284 10.51 16.81 -22.44
C LYS A 284 11.37 15.55 -22.60
N GLY A 285 12.01 15.06 -21.54
CA GLY A 285 12.91 13.91 -21.58
C GLY A 285 14.33 14.23 -22.06
N CYS A 286 14.71 15.51 -22.08
CA CYS A 286 16.01 15.96 -22.56
C CYS A 286 17.15 15.73 -21.56
N VAL A 287 16.83 15.42 -20.30
CA VAL A 287 17.79 15.24 -19.21
C VAL A 287 18.04 13.74 -18.97
N PRO A 288 19.29 13.25 -19.10
CA PRO A 288 19.60 11.84 -18.92
C PRO A 288 19.65 11.42 -17.45
N ASP A 289 19.43 10.13 -17.17
CA ASP A 289 19.68 9.55 -15.84
C ASP A 289 21.11 9.89 -15.36
N ARG A 290 21.22 10.25 -14.08
CA ARG A 290 22.47 10.65 -13.39
C ARG A 290 23.03 12.00 -13.81
N TYR A 291 22.25 12.83 -14.50
CA TYR A 291 22.62 14.23 -14.66
C TYR A 291 22.80 14.91 -13.30
N GLU A 292 23.91 15.60 -13.11
CA GLU A 292 24.21 16.37 -11.91
C GLU A 292 23.65 17.78 -12.07
N PHE A 293 22.74 18.18 -11.19
CA PHE A 293 22.10 19.49 -11.29
C PHE A 293 23.09 20.58 -10.88
N SER A 294 23.09 21.68 -11.64
CA SER A 294 23.72 22.92 -11.20
C SER A 294 22.64 23.87 -10.71
N PRO A 295 22.64 24.27 -9.42
CA PRO A 295 21.64 25.19 -8.89
C PRO A 295 21.60 26.55 -9.61
N HIS A 296 22.70 26.95 -10.26
CA HIS A 296 22.88 28.25 -10.90
C HIS A 296 22.70 28.22 -12.42
N LYS A 297 22.68 27.03 -13.05
CA LYS A 297 22.70 26.94 -14.51
C LYS A 297 21.90 25.73 -14.99
N SER A 298 20.89 25.99 -15.80
CA SER A 298 20.14 24.93 -16.46
C SER A 298 20.98 24.21 -17.51
N ILE A 299 20.61 22.96 -17.78
CA ILE A 299 21.14 22.20 -18.89
C ILE A 299 20.78 22.89 -20.21
N THR A 300 21.77 23.03 -21.09
CA THR A 300 21.56 23.62 -22.42
C THR A 300 21.69 22.56 -23.52
N PRO A 301 21.15 22.79 -24.73
CA PRO A 301 21.33 21.89 -25.87
C PRO A 301 22.80 21.63 -26.25
N ASP A 302 23.71 22.55 -25.91
CA ASP A 302 25.15 22.40 -26.14
C ASP A 302 25.83 21.49 -25.11
N HIS A 303 25.13 21.10 -24.04
CA HIS A 303 25.69 20.22 -23.02
C HIS A 303 25.92 18.80 -23.60
N PRO A 304 27.10 18.18 -23.43
CA PRO A 304 27.43 16.91 -24.08
C PRO A 304 26.48 15.75 -23.79
N MET A 305 25.80 15.78 -22.64
CA MET A 305 24.83 14.75 -22.22
C MET A 305 23.37 15.11 -22.56
N PHE A 306 23.11 16.26 -23.18
CA PHE A 306 21.75 16.68 -23.52
C PHE A 306 21.13 15.75 -24.56
N ILE A 307 19.91 15.28 -24.29
CA ILE A 307 19.17 14.42 -25.23
C ILE A 307 18.37 15.32 -26.17
N ALA A 308 18.90 15.55 -27.38
CA ALA A 308 18.31 16.46 -28.37
C ALA A 308 16.99 15.95 -28.99
N SER A 309 16.77 14.63 -29.01
CA SER A 309 15.57 14.02 -29.61
C SER A 309 15.09 12.87 -28.73
N PRO A 310 14.48 13.17 -27.58
CA PRO A 310 13.97 12.16 -26.67
C PRO A 310 12.82 11.38 -27.29
N SER A 311 12.75 10.08 -26.98
CA SER A 311 11.63 9.24 -27.38
C SER A 311 10.41 9.49 -26.49
N LEU A 312 9.23 9.00 -26.89
CA LEU A 312 8.00 9.23 -26.11
C LEU A 312 8.09 8.66 -24.69
N LYS A 313 8.74 7.51 -24.51
CA LYS A 313 8.96 6.92 -23.18
C LYS A 313 9.90 7.75 -22.29
N ASP A 314 10.75 8.60 -22.87
CA ASP A 314 11.71 9.42 -22.10
C ASP A 314 11.04 10.68 -21.51
N LYS A 315 9.86 11.06 -22.04
CA LYS A 315 9.08 12.19 -21.53
C LYS A 315 8.49 11.90 -20.16
N ILE A 316 8.26 12.94 -19.37
CA ILE A 316 7.51 12.83 -18.13
C ILE A 316 6.01 12.82 -18.43
N HIS A 317 5.35 11.80 -17.90
CA HIS A 317 3.93 11.55 -18.13
C HIS A 317 3.09 12.00 -16.92
N CYS A 318 3.67 11.97 -15.72
CA CYS A 318 3.07 12.49 -14.50
C CYS A 318 4.10 13.26 -13.67
N VAL A 319 3.71 14.39 -13.11
CA VAL A 319 4.42 15.08 -12.03
C VAL A 319 3.65 14.88 -10.73
N ALA A 320 4.37 14.50 -9.68
CA ALA A 320 3.85 14.41 -8.33
C ALA A 320 4.57 15.42 -7.44
N TYR A 321 3.84 16.43 -6.96
CA TYR A 321 4.33 17.33 -5.92
C TYR A 321 4.33 16.60 -4.58
N VAL A 322 5.51 16.41 -3.99
CA VAL A 322 5.69 15.72 -2.72
C VAL A 322 5.89 16.76 -1.62
N LEU A 323 4.94 16.83 -0.69
CA LEU A 323 4.91 17.79 0.41
C LEU A 323 4.83 17.07 1.76
N ASP A 324 5.46 17.63 2.78
CA ASP A 324 5.32 17.18 4.17
C ASP A 324 4.00 17.71 4.74
N ILE A 325 3.09 16.81 5.14
CA ILE A 325 1.78 17.20 5.69
C ILE A 325 1.92 18.06 6.97
N ASN A 326 3.00 17.88 7.72
CA ASN A 326 3.25 18.58 8.98
C ASN A 326 3.87 19.96 8.77
N SER A 327 4.30 20.28 7.55
CA SER A 327 4.96 21.55 7.22
C SER A 327 4.17 22.41 6.23
N ILE A 328 2.93 22.04 5.89
CA ILE A 328 2.08 22.79 4.95
C ILE A 328 1.86 24.25 5.40
N SER A 329 1.80 24.52 6.71
CA SER A 329 1.70 25.89 7.22
C SER A 329 2.96 26.73 7.07
N SER A 330 4.10 26.08 6.86
CA SER A 330 5.40 26.73 6.73
C SER A 330 5.77 27.02 5.27
N ILE A 331 4.96 26.56 4.30
CA ILE A 331 5.20 26.82 2.87
C ILE A 331 5.04 28.31 2.60
N THR A 332 6.09 28.94 2.08
CA THR A 332 6.11 30.40 1.86
C THR A 332 5.43 30.78 0.55
N SER A 333 5.03 32.05 0.41
CA SER A 333 4.42 32.54 -0.83
C SER A 333 5.37 32.43 -2.03
N LYS A 334 6.69 32.50 -1.80
CA LYS A 334 7.72 32.30 -2.83
C LYS A 334 7.76 30.85 -3.31
N GLU A 335 7.69 29.88 -2.39
CA GLU A 335 7.59 28.47 -2.76
C GLU A 335 6.32 28.18 -3.55
N VAL A 336 5.17 28.72 -3.11
CA VAL A 336 3.90 28.60 -3.83
C VAL A 336 4.02 29.16 -5.25
N ALA A 337 4.66 30.32 -5.42
CA ALA A 337 4.88 30.90 -6.74
C ALA A 337 5.70 29.97 -7.65
N LYS A 338 6.77 29.36 -7.13
CA LYS A 338 7.57 28.36 -7.87
C LYS A 338 6.76 27.13 -8.25
N PHE A 339 5.94 26.59 -7.34
CA PHE A 339 5.04 25.47 -7.68
C PHE A 339 4.05 25.84 -8.78
N LYS A 340 3.50 27.06 -8.78
CA LYS A 340 2.59 27.52 -9.83
C LYS A 340 3.29 27.77 -11.17
N GLU A 341 4.54 28.21 -11.13
CA GLU A 341 5.38 28.34 -12.33
C GLU A 341 5.64 26.97 -12.96
N VAL A 342 6.09 26.00 -12.18
CA VAL A 342 6.27 24.61 -12.62
C VAL A 342 4.95 24.02 -13.13
N GLN A 343 3.83 24.29 -12.45
CA GLN A 343 2.51 23.80 -12.86
C GLN A 343 2.12 24.28 -14.26
N LYS A 344 2.43 25.54 -14.62
CA LYS A 344 2.19 26.03 -15.98
C LYS A 344 2.98 25.23 -17.02
N GLU A 345 4.26 24.93 -16.75
CA GLU A 345 5.09 24.12 -17.65
C GLU A 345 4.57 22.68 -17.78
N VAL A 346 4.12 22.08 -16.68
CA VAL A 346 3.50 20.75 -16.66
C VAL A 346 2.23 20.70 -17.52
N LEU A 347 1.35 21.69 -17.36
CA LEU A 347 0.12 21.80 -18.16
C LEU A 347 0.42 22.04 -19.64
N ASN A 348 1.39 22.90 -19.96
CA ASN A 348 1.83 23.16 -21.33
C ASN A 348 2.40 21.90 -22.01
N CYS A 349 2.99 20.98 -21.25
CA CYS A 349 3.51 19.71 -21.75
C CYS A 349 2.44 18.62 -21.88
N GLY A 350 1.20 18.86 -21.44
CA GLY A 350 0.15 17.84 -21.41
C GLY A 350 0.46 16.71 -20.43
N THR A 351 1.14 17.02 -19.32
CA THR A 351 1.58 16.06 -18.31
C THR A 351 0.60 16.02 -17.14
N ALA A 352 0.31 14.83 -16.60
CA ALA A 352 -0.54 14.70 -15.41
C ALA A 352 0.08 15.41 -14.20
N LEU A 353 -0.74 15.99 -13.33
CA LEU A 353 -0.27 16.63 -12.09
C LEU A 353 -1.07 16.14 -10.88
N VAL A 354 -0.36 15.64 -9.87
CA VAL A 354 -0.92 15.22 -8.58
C VAL A 354 -0.10 15.80 -7.41
N VAL A 355 -0.67 15.74 -6.20
CA VAL A 355 0.04 16.07 -4.96
C VAL A 355 0.07 14.86 -4.03
N LEU A 356 1.22 14.58 -3.44
CA LEU A 356 1.45 13.57 -2.43
C LEU A 356 1.78 14.25 -1.10
N LEU A 357 0.93 14.06 -0.10
CA LEU A 357 1.16 14.48 1.28
C LEU A 357 1.79 13.31 2.05
N THR A 358 3.06 13.47 2.43
CA THR A 358 3.85 12.45 3.13
C THR A 358 3.91 12.68 4.64
N LYS A 359 4.63 11.81 5.36
CA LYS A 359 4.92 11.90 6.80
C LYS A 359 3.66 11.98 7.68
N ILE A 360 2.70 11.15 7.32
CA ILE A 360 1.47 11.00 8.10
C ILE A 360 1.77 10.10 9.30
N ASP A 361 1.35 10.53 10.48
CA ASP A 361 1.65 9.81 11.73
C ASP A 361 0.96 8.45 11.85
N LYS A 362 -0.20 8.24 11.20
CA LYS A 362 -0.99 7.00 11.32
C LYS A 362 -1.82 6.63 10.07
N CYS A 363 -1.32 5.74 9.22
CA CYS A 363 -2.09 5.14 8.11
C CYS A 363 -3.42 4.49 8.53
N SER A 364 -3.48 3.90 9.72
CA SER A 364 -4.66 3.16 10.20
C SER A 364 -5.89 4.03 10.42
N GLU A 365 -5.72 5.35 10.57
CA GLU A 365 -6.81 6.33 10.72
C GLU A 365 -7.34 6.79 9.34
N ILE A 366 -6.52 6.69 8.29
CA ILE A 366 -6.88 7.08 6.91
C ILE A 366 -7.64 5.97 6.20
N LEU A 367 -7.25 4.72 6.41
CA LEU A 367 -7.88 3.56 5.80
C LEU A 367 -9.17 3.19 6.57
N GLN A 368 -10.28 3.79 6.14
CA GLN A 368 -11.63 3.41 6.53
C GLN A 368 -12.12 2.16 5.79
N ASP A 369 -13.24 1.60 6.26
CA ASP A 369 -13.82 0.32 5.86
C ASP A 369 -13.95 0.07 4.34
N ASN A 370 -13.99 1.12 3.52
CA ASN A 370 -14.15 1.02 2.07
C ASN A 370 -12.91 1.35 1.23
N PHE A 371 -11.75 1.73 1.81
CA PHE A 371 -10.53 2.19 1.07
C PHE A 371 -10.76 3.33 0.05
N LEU A 372 -11.99 3.85 -0.04
CA LEU A 372 -12.45 4.85 -1.00
C LEU A 372 -12.62 6.23 -0.34
N ASN A 373 -12.67 6.27 1.00
CA ASN A 373 -12.82 7.51 1.77
C ASN A 373 -11.58 7.71 2.66
N MET A 374 -10.58 8.44 2.16
CA MET A 374 -9.43 8.94 2.95
C MET A 374 -9.81 10.03 3.99
N ASN A 375 -11.08 10.07 4.40
CA ASN A 375 -11.67 11.16 5.15
C ASN A 375 -11.84 10.73 6.61
N ASN A 376 -10.93 11.00 7.56
CA ASN A 376 -11.35 10.92 8.98
C ASN A 376 -10.48 11.58 10.06
N SER A 377 -9.49 12.42 9.75
CA SER A 377 -9.02 13.41 10.74
C SER A 377 -9.34 14.81 10.23
N MET A 378 -9.99 15.64 11.07
CA MET A 378 -10.26 17.05 10.75
C MET A 378 -8.96 17.77 10.34
N THR A 379 -7.84 17.39 10.94
CA THR A 379 -6.51 17.92 10.64
C THR A 379 -6.08 17.56 9.21
N SER A 380 -6.18 16.30 8.79
CA SER A 380 -5.80 15.88 7.43
C SER A 380 -6.68 16.53 6.35
N GLN A 381 -7.99 16.60 6.58
CA GLN A 381 -8.91 17.29 5.64
C GLN A 381 -8.58 18.77 5.50
N SER A 382 -8.33 19.45 6.62
CA SER A 382 -7.97 20.87 6.58
C SER A 382 -6.66 21.12 5.83
N GLN A 383 -5.66 20.24 5.96
CA GLN A 383 -4.44 20.32 5.15
C GLN A 383 -4.70 20.09 3.66
N ILE A 384 -5.52 19.11 3.29
CA ILE A 384 -5.89 18.86 1.89
C ILE A 384 -6.58 20.10 1.29
N ILE A 385 -7.56 20.67 1.99
CA ILE A 385 -8.25 21.89 1.54
C ILE A 385 -7.28 23.07 1.43
N LYS A 386 -6.36 23.20 2.38
CA LYS A 386 -5.35 24.27 2.37
C LYS A 386 -4.43 24.15 1.16
N VAL A 387 -3.89 22.96 0.89
CA VAL A 387 -3.05 22.69 -0.27
C VAL A 387 -3.81 22.91 -1.58
N SER A 388 -5.07 22.44 -1.65
CA SER A 388 -5.95 22.63 -2.81
C SER A 388 -6.12 24.11 -3.14
N LYS A 389 -6.45 24.95 -2.15
CA LYS A 389 -6.58 26.40 -2.33
C LYS A 389 -5.25 27.11 -2.60
N MET A 390 -4.15 26.60 -2.03
CA MET A 390 -2.84 27.22 -2.16
C MET A 390 -2.25 27.02 -3.56
N LEU A 391 -2.42 25.81 -4.13
CA LEU A 391 -1.85 25.43 -5.42
C LEU A 391 -2.88 25.41 -6.56
N ASP A 392 -4.15 25.71 -6.28
CA ASP A 392 -5.27 25.61 -7.23
C ASP A 392 -5.36 24.20 -7.86
N ILE A 393 -5.12 23.16 -7.06
CA ILE A 393 -5.20 21.75 -7.48
C ILE A 393 -6.49 21.12 -6.92
N PRO A 394 -7.30 20.42 -7.73
CA PRO A 394 -8.50 19.76 -7.25
C PRO A 394 -8.22 18.75 -6.15
N ILE A 395 -9.10 18.67 -5.14
CA ILE A 395 -8.96 17.78 -3.99
C ILE A 395 -8.76 16.31 -4.42
N TYR A 396 -9.41 15.87 -5.49
CA TYR A 396 -9.31 14.49 -5.98
C TYR A 396 -7.95 14.14 -6.60
N ASN A 397 -7.07 15.13 -6.84
CA ASN A 397 -5.67 14.95 -7.27
C ASN A 397 -4.68 15.07 -6.09
N ILE A 398 -5.16 15.17 -4.85
CA ILE A 398 -4.33 15.25 -3.64
C ILE A 398 -4.45 13.94 -2.87
N PHE A 399 -3.33 13.25 -2.72
CA PHE A 399 -3.26 11.94 -2.09
C PHE A 399 -2.38 11.97 -0.86
N MET A 400 -2.80 11.21 0.14
CA MET A 400 -2.03 10.97 1.36
C MET A 400 -1.24 9.67 1.22
N VAL A 401 0.02 9.67 1.65
CA VAL A 401 0.87 8.48 1.64
C VAL A 401 1.77 8.41 2.86
N GLU A 402 2.00 7.20 3.37
CA GLU A 402 3.00 6.94 4.39
C GLU A 402 4.14 6.12 3.78
N ASN A 403 5.34 6.69 3.80
CA ASN A 403 6.53 6.08 3.24
C ASN A 403 7.21 5.16 4.26
N TYR A 404 7.90 4.14 3.76
CA TYR A 404 8.91 3.44 4.53
C TYR A 404 10.13 4.34 4.72
N ALA A 405 10.46 4.64 5.97
CA ALA A 405 11.58 5.51 6.34
C ALA A 405 12.44 4.92 7.45
N SER A 406 11.83 4.31 8.48
CA SER A 406 12.52 3.80 9.67
C SER A 406 12.24 2.32 9.94
N GLU A 407 11.29 1.74 9.23
CA GLU A 407 10.84 0.37 9.43
C GLU A 407 11.90 -0.64 8.97
N LEU A 408 11.79 -1.85 9.51
CA LEU A 408 12.64 -2.98 9.12
C LEU A 408 11.91 -4.00 8.23
N GLU A 409 10.58 -3.93 8.18
CA GLU A 409 9.72 -4.84 7.42
C GLU A 409 8.54 -4.11 6.78
N LEU A 410 7.86 -4.79 5.85
CA LEU A 410 6.69 -4.27 5.16
C LEU A 410 5.43 -4.37 6.04
N ASP A 411 4.57 -3.38 5.92
CA ASP A 411 3.27 -3.23 6.54
C ASP A 411 2.17 -3.25 5.45
N PRO A 412 1.22 -4.19 5.49
CA PRO A 412 0.13 -4.28 4.51
C PRO A 412 -0.72 -2.99 4.36
N LEU A 413 -0.87 -2.20 5.42
CA LEU A 413 -1.61 -0.93 5.39
C LEU A 413 -0.87 0.10 4.55
N LYS A 414 0.44 0.29 4.81
CA LYS A 414 1.28 1.21 4.03
C LYS A 414 1.38 0.76 2.58
N ASP A 415 1.61 -0.53 2.35
CA ASP A 415 1.65 -1.12 1.01
C ASP A 415 0.38 -0.79 0.22
N THR A 416 -0.79 -0.96 0.84
CA THR A 416 -2.08 -0.69 0.21
C THR A 416 -2.20 0.78 -0.20
N LEU A 417 -1.79 1.70 0.67
CA LEU A 417 -1.86 3.13 0.40
C LEU A 417 -0.89 3.53 -0.73
N ILE A 418 0.36 3.05 -0.68
CA ILE A 418 1.37 3.30 -1.71
C ILE A 418 0.89 2.79 -3.09
N LEU A 419 0.37 1.57 -3.14
CA LEU A 419 -0.14 0.97 -4.38
C LEU A 419 -1.40 1.68 -4.89
N PHE A 420 -2.29 2.11 -3.99
CA PHE A 420 -3.48 2.86 -4.37
C PHE A 420 -3.08 4.17 -5.05
N VAL A 421 -2.17 4.94 -4.45
CA VAL A 421 -1.70 6.21 -4.99
C VAL A 421 -1.02 6.02 -6.34
N LEU A 422 -0.16 5.01 -6.47
CA LEU A 422 0.48 4.67 -7.75
C LEU A 422 -0.55 4.35 -8.83
N ARG A 423 -1.58 3.56 -8.50
CA ARG A 423 -2.67 3.27 -9.42
C ARG A 423 -3.40 4.54 -9.87
N GLN A 424 -3.69 5.48 -8.96
CA GLN A 424 -4.35 6.73 -9.35
C GLN A 424 -3.49 7.56 -10.30
N MET A 425 -2.19 7.68 -10.03
CA MET A 425 -1.26 8.37 -10.93
C MET A 425 -1.28 7.76 -12.34
N LEU A 426 -1.22 6.42 -12.45
CA LEU A 426 -1.26 5.73 -13.74
C LEU A 426 -2.61 5.89 -14.47
N ARG A 427 -3.73 5.89 -13.75
CA ARG A 427 -5.06 6.11 -14.34
C ARG A 427 -5.21 7.52 -14.90
N ILE A 428 -4.79 8.54 -14.17
CA ILE A 428 -4.82 9.93 -14.64
C ILE A 428 -3.97 10.08 -15.91
N VAL A 429 -2.79 9.44 -15.95
CA VAL A 429 -1.95 9.43 -17.15
C VAL A 429 -2.68 8.78 -18.32
N ASP A 430 -3.26 7.61 -18.13
CA ASP A 430 -4.01 6.90 -19.17
C ASP A 430 -5.19 7.73 -19.70
N ASP A 431 -5.90 8.45 -18.83
CA ASP A 431 -7.02 9.32 -19.22
C ASP A 431 -6.53 10.49 -20.09
N ILE A 432 -5.41 11.13 -19.71
CA ILE A 432 -4.79 12.19 -20.52
C ILE A 432 -4.28 11.66 -21.86
N LEU A 433 -3.70 10.46 -21.87
CA LEU A 433 -3.17 9.83 -23.08
C LEU A 433 -4.27 9.43 -24.07
N GLU A 434 -5.49 9.14 -23.61
CA GLU A 434 -6.65 8.87 -24.47
C GLU A 434 -7.11 10.11 -25.25
N ASP A 435 -6.98 11.29 -24.66
CA ASP A 435 -7.37 12.57 -25.27
C ASP A 435 -6.34 13.10 -26.27
N LEU A 436 -5.16 12.49 -26.37
CA LEU A 436 -4.14 12.92 -27.32
C LEU A 436 -4.55 12.56 -28.76
N PRO A 437 -4.64 13.54 -29.68
CA PRO A 437 -4.95 13.24 -31.08
C PRO A 437 -3.86 12.36 -31.67
N LEU A 438 -4.26 11.18 -32.17
CA LEU A 438 -3.41 10.24 -32.89
C LEU A 438 -3.07 10.76 -34.30
N GLU A 439 -2.48 11.95 -34.42
CA GLU A 439 -1.92 12.42 -35.69
C GLU A 439 -0.39 12.32 -35.67
N THR A 440 0.12 11.32 -36.40
CA THR A 440 1.47 11.23 -36.97
C THR A 440 2.61 11.82 -36.12
N GLY A 441 3.00 11.11 -35.06
CA GLY A 441 4.33 11.22 -34.45
C GLY A 441 4.68 12.55 -33.75
N LYS A 442 3.73 13.47 -33.58
CA LYS A 442 3.91 14.70 -32.79
C LYS A 442 2.74 14.87 -31.83
N ILE A 443 3.01 14.67 -30.54
CA ILE A 443 2.10 15.05 -29.45
C ILE A 443 2.01 16.59 -29.48
N VAL A 444 0.87 17.11 -29.90
CA VAL A 444 0.51 18.53 -29.79
C VAL A 444 -0.38 18.66 -28.56
N GLY A 445 0.10 19.39 -27.54
CA GLY A 445 -0.70 19.67 -26.35
C GLY A 445 -1.90 20.53 -26.72
N VAL A 446 -3.10 20.01 -26.49
CA VAL A 446 -4.35 20.78 -26.53
C VAL A 446 -5.02 20.57 -25.20
N PHE A 447 -4.99 21.57 -24.30
CA PHE A 447 -6.10 21.86 -23.40
C PHE A 447 -5.98 23.30 -22.90
N SER A 448 -6.86 24.16 -23.43
CA SER A 448 -7.35 25.34 -22.73
C SER A 448 -8.82 25.11 -22.43
N SER A 449 -9.16 24.85 -21.17
CA SER A 449 -10.45 25.26 -20.61
C SER A 449 -10.37 25.15 -19.10
N THR A 450 -10.22 26.30 -18.46
CA THR A 450 -10.66 26.55 -17.11
C THR A 450 -12.12 26.09 -16.97
N CYS A 451 -12.37 25.02 -16.23
CA CYS A 451 -13.69 24.83 -15.62
C CYS A 451 -13.75 25.78 -14.43
N ASP A 452 -14.52 26.87 -14.59
CA ASP A 452 -14.90 27.75 -13.50
C ASP A 452 -15.57 26.93 -12.39
N ILE A 453 -14.87 26.74 -11.28
CA ILE A 453 -15.47 26.26 -10.03
C ILE A 453 -16.03 27.50 -9.33
N SER A 454 -17.18 27.97 -9.81
CA SER A 454 -17.99 28.99 -9.14
C SER A 454 -19.42 28.48 -8.96
N CYS A 455 -19.57 27.30 -8.34
CA CYS A 455 -20.86 26.81 -7.83
C CYS A 455 -20.63 25.89 -6.63
N PHE A 456 -20.23 26.46 -5.50
CA PHE A 456 -20.51 25.89 -4.17
C PHE A 456 -20.79 27.08 -3.25
N ASP A 457 -21.98 27.66 -3.43
CA ASP A 457 -22.54 28.56 -2.42
C ASP A 457 -22.85 27.72 -1.18
N SER A 458 -22.07 27.99 -0.14
CA SER A 458 -22.28 27.51 1.21
C SER A 458 -23.43 28.30 1.85
N ASP A 459 -24.68 27.97 1.54
CA ASP A 459 -25.84 28.38 2.34
C ASP A 459 -27.03 27.45 2.07
N THR A 460 -27.17 26.42 2.91
CA THR A 460 -28.44 25.71 3.21
C THR A 460 -28.18 24.65 4.28
N TRP A 461 -27.93 25.11 5.52
CA TRP A 461 -28.19 24.28 6.69
C TRP A 461 -29.64 24.54 7.16
N PRO A 462 -30.50 23.53 7.32
CA PRO A 462 -31.83 23.73 7.87
C PRO A 462 -31.72 24.01 9.38
N LYS A 463 -32.28 25.15 9.80
CA LYS A 463 -32.48 25.48 11.23
C LYS A 463 -33.39 24.43 11.89
N PRO A 464 -33.13 24.01 13.14
CA PRO A 464 -34.06 23.15 13.87
C PRO A 464 -35.31 23.96 14.22
N GLY A 465 -36.43 23.60 13.59
CA GLY A 465 -37.75 24.18 13.81
C GLY A 465 -38.40 23.67 15.09
N LEU A 466 -39.14 24.58 15.72
CA LEU A 466 -39.82 24.48 17.00
C LEU A 466 -40.74 23.27 17.16
N ALA A 467 -40.89 22.91 18.44
CA ALA A 467 -41.96 22.13 19.04
C ALA A 467 -43.37 22.45 18.49
N CYS A 468 -44.23 21.44 18.52
CA CYS A 468 -45.68 21.59 18.58
C CYS A 468 -46.31 20.43 19.39
N PRO A 469 -47.53 20.63 19.92
CA PRO A 469 -47.94 20.15 21.24
C PRO A 469 -48.94 18.99 21.18
N GLY A 470 -49.13 18.31 22.32
CA GLY A 470 -50.14 17.28 22.54
C GLY A 470 -49.70 16.28 23.59
#